data_AF-A0AAP4A923-F1
#
_entry.id   AF-A0AAP4A923-F1
#
_cell.length_a   1.000
_cell.length_b   1.000
_cell.length_c   1.000
_cell.angle_alpha   90.00
_cell.angle_beta   90.00
_cell.angle_gamma   90.00
#
_symmetry.space_group_name_H-M   'P 1'
#
loop_
_entity.id
_entity.type
_entity.pdbx_description
1 polymer ?
#
loop_
_entity_poly.entity_id
_entity_poly.type
_entity_poly.pdbx_seq_one_letter_code
_entity_poly.pdbx_strand_id
1 'polypeptide(L)'
;MLGLPGNYTSPSRFVRATYLRNFIGDISDEEAPVCLFSLLNSVWVPKGVERFNKDNSDFSSYMYAYDQNLGKLYLRTFNKINII
;
A
#
# COMPACT_ATOMS: atom_id res chain seq x y z
N MET A 1 17.26 0.98 -7.55
CA MET A 1 17.62 0.56 -6.17
C MET A 1 18.08 -0.88 -6.23
N LEU A 2 19.34 -1.15 -5.90
CA LEU A 2 19.88 -2.51 -5.93
C LEU A 2 19.79 -3.10 -4.51
N GLY A 3 19.15 -4.26 -4.36
CA GLY A 3 19.13 -5.00 -3.08
C GLY A 3 17.87 -4.90 -2.23
N LEU A 4 16.87 -4.08 -2.59
CA LEU A 4 15.55 -4.19 -1.95
C LEU A 4 14.85 -5.49 -2.39
N PRO A 5 14.22 -6.22 -1.47
CA PRO A 5 13.49 -7.43 -1.82
C PRO A 5 12.26 -7.07 -2.66
N GLY A 6 12.02 -7.81 -3.75
CA GLY A 6 10.93 -7.53 -4.71
C GLY A 6 9.68 -8.41 -4.57
N ASN A 7 9.74 -9.51 -3.81
CA ASN A 7 8.60 -10.43 -3.64
C ASN A 7 7.58 -9.92 -2.60
N TYR A 8 6.39 -10.53 -2.51
CA TYR A 8 5.33 -10.07 -1.58
C TYR A 8 5.28 -10.82 -0.24
N THR A 9 6.34 -11.56 0.12
CA THR A 9 6.44 -12.16 1.46
C THR A 9 6.34 -11.10 2.56
N SER A 10 5.86 -11.50 3.74
CA SER A 10 5.71 -10.59 4.89
C SER A 10 6.99 -9.79 5.22
N PRO A 11 8.19 -10.41 5.33
CA PRO A 11 9.42 -9.66 5.58
C PRO A 11 9.77 -8.68 4.46
N SER A 12 9.54 -9.06 3.20
CA SER A 12 9.89 -8.22 2.05
C SER A 12 9.01 -6.98 1.95
N ARG A 13 7.69 -7.13 2.23
CA ARG A 13 6.78 -5.99 2.32
C ARG A 13 7.14 -5.06 3.46
N PHE A 14 7.49 -5.61 4.64
CA PHE A 14 7.95 -4.82 5.79
C PHE A 14 9.19 -3.99 5.41
N VAL A 15 10.24 -4.63 4.88
CA VAL A 15 11.47 -3.94 4.50
C VAL A 15 11.21 -2.82 3.48
N ARG A 16 10.41 -3.07 2.43
CA ARG A 16 10.09 -2.02 1.43
C ARG A 16 9.29 -0.86 2.04
N ALA A 17 8.25 -1.14 2.80
CA ALA A 17 7.40 -0.10 3.38
C ALA A 17 8.18 0.75 4.39
N THR A 18 8.96 0.12 5.27
CA THR A 18 9.81 0.83 6.25
C THR A 18 10.91 1.63 5.56
N TYR A 19 11.56 1.06 4.53
CA TYR A 19 12.54 1.79 3.74
C TYR A 19 11.92 3.06 3.16
N LEU A 20 10.82 2.94 2.42
CA LEU A 20 10.16 4.12 1.82
C LEU A 20 9.73 5.13 2.89
N ARG A 21 9.16 4.68 4.02
CA ARG A 21 8.78 5.57 5.11
C ARG A 21 9.96 6.37 5.66
N ASN A 22 11.13 5.75 5.80
CA ASN A 22 12.31 6.40 6.36
C ASN A 22 12.93 7.46 5.43
N PHE A 23 12.64 7.43 4.14
CA PHE A 23 13.15 8.39 3.15
C PHE A 23 12.11 9.42 2.69
N ILE A 24 10.85 9.27 3.12
CA ILE A 24 9.84 10.32 2.95
C ILE A 24 10.18 11.46 3.92
N GLY A 25 10.32 12.67 3.38
CA GLY A 25 10.55 13.88 4.16
C GLY A 25 9.27 14.41 4.81
N ASP A 26 9.32 15.66 5.26
CA ASP A 26 8.16 16.33 5.83
C ASP A 26 7.02 16.40 4.80
N ILE A 27 5.81 16.14 5.28
CA ILE A 27 4.57 16.13 4.49
C ILE A 27 3.53 16.95 5.24
N SER A 28 2.71 17.70 4.51
CA SER A 28 1.59 18.41 5.13
C SER A 28 0.45 17.44 5.46
N ASP A 29 -0.45 17.85 6.35
CA ASP A 29 -1.65 17.06 6.68
C ASP A 29 -2.52 16.80 5.44
N GLU A 30 -2.60 17.77 4.53
CA GLU A 30 -3.33 17.65 3.26
C GLU A 30 -2.71 16.60 2.32
N GLU A 31 -1.39 16.49 2.30
CA GLU A 31 -0.66 15.55 1.44
C GLU A 31 -0.54 14.14 2.05
N ALA A 32 -0.69 14.02 3.36
CA ALA A 32 -0.45 12.78 4.09
C ALA A 32 -1.24 11.56 3.58
N PRO A 33 -2.54 11.65 3.25
CA PRO A 33 -3.28 10.51 2.69
C PRO A 33 -2.73 10.03 1.34
N VAL A 34 -2.36 10.97 0.46
CA VAL A 34 -1.81 10.66 -0.87
C VAL A 34 -0.43 10.04 -0.75
N CYS A 35 0.40 10.58 0.15
CA CYS A 35 1.73 10.04 0.43
C CYS A 35 1.65 8.62 1.01
N LEU A 36 0.73 8.37 1.95
CA LEU A 36 0.50 7.04 2.53
C LEU A 36 0.07 6.03 1.46
N PHE A 37 -0.87 6.39 0.59
CA PHE A 37 -1.27 5.48 -0.49
C PHE A 37 -0.15 5.24 -1.50
N SER A 38 0.67 6.25 -1.80
CA SER A 38 1.84 6.10 -2.69
C SER A 38 2.85 5.11 -2.10
N LEU A 39 3.11 5.19 -0.80
CA LEU A 39 3.93 4.21 -0.08
C LEU A 39 3.30 2.81 -0.11
N LEU A 40 2.03 2.69 0.23
CA LEU A 40 1.34 1.39 0.29
C LEU A 40 1.21 0.72 -1.09
N ASN A 41 1.22 1.48 -2.18
CA ASN A 41 1.26 0.92 -3.54
C ASN A 41 2.52 0.05 -3.77
N SER A 42 3.63 0.31 -3.09
CA SER A 42 4.86 -0.52 -3.19
C SER A 42 4.71 -1.93 -2.62
N VAL A 43 3.67 -2.16 -1.81
CA VAL A 43 3.35 -3.44 -1.16
C VAL A 43 1.96 -3.94 -1.49
N TRP A 44 1.26 -3.26 -2.39
CA TRP A 44 -0.03 -3.69 -2.95
C TRP A 44 0.19 -4.94 -3.80
N VAL A 45 -0.47 -6.04 -3.42
CA VAL A 45 -0.35 -7.34 -4.08
C VAL A 45 -1.41 -7.41 -5.20
N PRO A 46 -1.01 -7.45 -6.48
CA PRO A 46 -1.96 -7.61 -7.58
C PRO A 46 -2.56 -9.02 -7.58
N LYS A 47 -3.84 -9.12 -7.95
CA LYS A 47 -4.53 -10.41 -8.07
C LYS A 47 -3.81 -11.32 -9.06
N GLY A 48 -3.59 -12.56 -8.66
CA GLY A 48 -2.93 -13.57 -9.46
C GLY A 48 -1.40 -13.54 -9.42
N VAL A 49 -0.75 -12.66 -8.63
CA VAL A 49 0.70 -12.71 -8.41
C VAL A 49 1.06 -13.80 -7.39
N GLU A 50 0.41 -13.80 -6.22
CA GLU A 50 0.64 -14.79 -5.16
C GLU A 50 -0.44 -15.89 -5.24
N ARG A 51 -0.25 -16.88 -6.13
CA ARG A 51 -1.23 -17.94 -6.37
C ARG A 51 -1.08 -19.10 -5.40
N PHE A 52 -2.18 -19.51 -4.77
CA PHE A 52 -2.26 -20.79 -4.06
C PHE A 52 -2.58 -21.94 -5.02
N ASN A 53 -3.42 -21.68 -6.02
CA ASN A 53 -3.75 -22.59 -7.11
C ASN A 53 -4.25 -21.80 -8.34
N LYS A 54 -4.83 -22.48 -9.34
CA LYS A 54 -5.30 -21.85 -10.60
C LYS A 54 -6.36 -20.76 -10.38
N ASP A 55 -7.21 -20.93 -9.37
CA ASP A 55 -8.40 -20.10 -9.14
C ASP A 55 -8.28 -19.20 -7.91
N ASN A 56 -7.35 -19.52 -7.00
CA ASN A 56 -7.13 -18.82 -5.73
C ASN A 56 -5.77 -18.13 -5.69
N SER A 57 -5.78 -16.84 -5.34
CA SER A 57 -4.57 -16.05 -5.08
C SER A 57 -4.78 -15.15 -3.86
N ASP A 58 -3.72 -14.91 -3.10
CA ASP A 58 -3.69 -13.80 -2.15
C ASP A 58 -3.50 -12.49 -2.91
N PHE A 59 -4.23 -11.45 -2.53
CA PHE A 59 -4.16 -10.14 -3.15
C PHE A 59 -4.70 -9.06 -2.20
N SER A 60 -4.23 -7.83 -2.41
CA SER A 60 -4.74 -6.70 -1.65
C SER A 60 -6.16 -6.36 -2.11
N SER A 61 -7.14 -6.61 -1.25
CA SER A 61 -8.57 -6.35 -1.55
C SER A 61 -8.94 -4.88 -1.38
N TYR A 62 -8.36 -4.22 -0.38
CA TYR A 62 -8.55 -2.80 -0.09
C TYR A 62 -7.35 -2.24 0.67
N MET A 63 -7.21 -0.91 0.68
CA MET A 63 -6.35 -0.15 1.57
C MET A 63 -7.12 1.07 2.06
N TYR A 64 -6.87 1.51 3.28
CA TYR A 64 -7.49 2.73 3.81
C TYR A 64 -6.47 3.57 4.59
N ALA A 65 -6.74 4.87 4.63
CA ALA A 65 -6.06 5.83 5.48
C ALA A 65 -7.12 6.52 6.35
N TYR A 66 -6.82 6.73 7.62
CA TYR A 66 -7.71 7.43 8.54
C TYR A 66 -7.01 8.66 9.08
N ASP A 67 -7.59 9.82 8.78
CA ASP A 67 -7.18 11.10 9.34
C ASP A 67 -7.92 11.31 10.66
N GLN A 68 -7.15 11.34 11.75
CA GLN A 68 -7.68 11.45 13.11
C GLN A 68 -8.09 12.89 13.46
N ASN A 69 -7.53 13.90 12.79
CA ASN A 69 -7.85 15.30 13.03
C ASN A 69 -9.20 15.65 12.39
N LEU A 70 -9.42 15.17 11.16
CA LEU A 70 -10.65 15.44 10.41
C LEU A 70 -11.72 14.36 10.58
N GLY A 71 -11.37 13.22 11.20
CA GLY A 71 -12.25 12.05 11.29
C GLY A 71 -12.60 11.45 9.93
N LYS A 72 -11.72 11.61 8.92
CA LYS A 72 -11.97 11.21 7.52
C LYS A 72 -11.34 9.86 7.20
N LEU A 73 -12.11 8.99 6.54
CA LEU A 73 -11.65 7.71 6.02
C LEU A 73 -11.46 7.81 4.50
N TYR A 74 -10.25 7.59 4.03
CA TYR A 74 -9.93 7.43 2.61
C TYR A 74 -9.84 5.94 2.31
N LEU A 75 -10.55 5.46 1.29
CA LEU A 75 -10.62 4.04 0.94
C LEU A 75 -10.30 3.82 -0.55
N ARG A 76 -9.39 2.90 -0.83
CA ARG A 76 -9.16 2.35 -2.18
C ARG A 76 -9.47 0.86 -2.16
N THR A 77 -10.23 0.40 -3.14
CA THR A 77 -10.60 -1.02 -3.27
C THR A 77 -10.03 -1.59 -4.57
N PHE A 78 -9.79 -2.91 -4.59
CA PHE A 78 -9.23 -3.61 -5.73
C PHE A 78 -10.06 -3.45 -7.02
N ASN A 79 -11.39 -3.51 -6.92
CA ASN A 79 -12.30 -3.48 -8.07
C ASN A 79 -12.79 -2.07 -8.45
N LYS A 80 -12.48 -1.03 -7.67
CA LYS A 80 -12.90 0.34 -7.95
C LYS A 80 -11.83 1.35 -7.54
N ILE A 81 -11.31 2.07 -8.52
CA ILE A 81 -10.65 3.36 -8.30
C ILE A 81 -11.77 4.40 -8.18
N ASN A 82 -12.40 4.49 -7.01
CA ASN A 82 -13.33 5.58 -6.73
C ASN A 82 -12.52 6.80 -6.29
N ILE A 83 -12.71 7.92 -6.98
CA ILE A 83 -12.41 9.25 -6.45
C ILE A 83 -13.68 9.65 -5.69
N ILE A 84 -13.64 9.63 -4.36
CA ILE A 84 -14.68 10.21 -3.48
C ILE A 84 -14.16 11.55 -3.02
#